data_AF-A0A146G711-F1
#
_entry.id   AF-A0A146G711-F1
#
_cell.length_a   1.000
_cell.length_b   1.000
_cell.length_c   1.000
_cell.angle_alpha   90.00
_cell.angle_beta   90.00
_cell.angle_gamma   90.00
#
_symmetry.space_group_name_H-M   'P 1'
#
loop_
_entity.id
_entity.type
_entity.pdbx_description
1 polymer ?
#
loop_
_entity_poly.entity_id
_entity_poly.type
_entity_poly.pdbx_seq_one_letter_code
_entity_poly.pdbx_strand_id
1 'polypeptide(L)'
;MSDMGYRVVGAGLALLGAGVAYVYAYLPWQAAQHQAPEVGGASKVLFLAPTALIFGLLLLIFGERFRRAIQETRHGRQRLTVVGWIVVGVCIVGGIAANEWLKAALKALGYS
;
A
#
# COMPACT_ATOMS: atom_id res chain seq x y z
N MET A 1 -11.97 -7.25 19.42
CA MET A 1 -10.84 -7.96 18.81
C MET A 1 -9.68 -7.91 19.79
N SER A 2 -8.96 -9.01 20.00
CA SER A 2 -7.74 -9.04 20.82
C SER A 2 -6.57 -8.40 20.06
N ASP A 3 -5.49 -8.02 20.77
CA ASP A 3 -4.27 -7.47 20.15
C ASP A 3 -3.70 -8.41 19.07
N MET A 4 -3.64 -9.72 19.37
CA MET A 4 -3.24 -10.74 18.41
C MET A 4 -4.11 -10.73 17.15
N GLY A 5 -5.43 -10.53 17.29
CA GLY A 5 -6.33 -10.39 16.15
C GLY A 5 -5.96 -9.23 15.24
N TYR A 6 -5.60 -8.06 15.81
CA TYR A 6 -5.13 -6.92 15.02
C TYR A 6 -3.83 -7.21 14.28
N ARG A 7 -2.91 -7.92 14.93
CA ARG A 7 -1.62 -8.29 14.32
C ARG A 7 -1.81 -9.27 13.15
N VAL A 8 -2.68 -10.27 13.30
CA VAL A 8 -2.99 -11.22 12.21
C VAL A 8 -3.62 -10.50 11.02
N VAL A 9 -4.57 -9.59 11.26
CA VAL A 9 -5.13 -8.73 10.20
C VAL A 9 -4.04 -7.88 9.55
N GLY A 10 -3.13 -7.33 10.36
CA GLY A 10 -1.97 -6.58 9.88
C GLY A 10 -1.06 -7.40 8.98
N ALA A 11 -0.72 -8.63 9.39
CA ALA A 11 0.06 -9.57 8.56
C ALA A 11 -0.63 -9.86 7.23
N GLY A 12 -1.94 -10.14 7.25
CA GLY A 12 -2.72 -10.39 6.04
C GLY A 12 -2.72 -9.19 5.08
N LEU A 13 -2.91 -7.98 5.61
CA LEU A 13 -2.86 -6.74 4.81
C LEU A 13 -1.47 -6.48 4.25
N ALA A 14 -0.41 -6.70 5.03
CA ALA A 14 0.97 -6.52 4.57
C ALA A 14 1.30 -7.50 3.44
N LEU A 15 0.92 -8.77 3.58
CA LEU A 15 1.08 -9.78 2.54
C LEU A 15 0.27 -9.44 1.28
N LEU A 16 -0.96 -8.95 1.44
CA LEU A 16 -1.78 -8.52 0.31
C LEU A 16 -1.13 -7.34 -0.43
N GLY A 17 -0.67 -6.32 0.29
CA GLY A 17 0.01 -5.19 -0.33
C GLY A 17 1.32 -5.58 -1.02
N ALA A 18 2.10 -6.49 -0.43
CA ALA A 18 3.29 -7.06 -1.06
C ALA A 18 2.94 -7.85 -2.33
N GLY A 19 1.88 -8.67 -2.30
CA GLY A 19 1.40 -9.42 -3.45
C GLY A 19 0.94 -8.51 -4.59
N VAL A 20 0.20 -7.44 -4.28
CA VAL A 20 -0.21 -6.43 -5.27
C VAL A 20 1.01 -5.74 -5.87
N ALA A 21 1.98 -5.31 -5.05
CA ALA A 21 3.21 -4.70 -5.56
C ALA A 21 4.02 -5.66 -6.45
N TYR A 22 4.10 -6.94 -6.07
CA TYR A 22 4.77 -7.95 -6.86
C TYR A 22 4.11 -8.14 -8.23
N VAL A 23 2.79 -8.34 -8.25
CA VAL A 23 2.05 -8.64 -9.49
C VAL A 23 1.95 -7.41 -10.42
N TYR A 24 1.72 -6.22 -9.88
CA TYR A 24 1.40 -5.04 -10.68
C TYR A 24 2.55 -4.04 -10.85
N ALA A 25 3.67 -4.19 -10.13
CA ALA A 25 4.87 -3.39 -10.33
C ALA A 25 6.07 -4.26 -10.72
N TYR A 26 6.40 -5.29 -9.95
CA TYR A 26 7.60 -6.08 -10.20
C TYR A 26 7.51 -6.92 -11.48
N LEU A 27 6.44 -7.70 -11.69
CA LEU A 27 6.30 -8.54 -12.89
C LEU A 27 6.30 -7.72 -14.21
N PRO A 28 5.54 -6.61 -14.33
CA PRO A 28 5.59 -5.78 -15.54
C PRO A 28 6.97 -5.18 -15.78
N TRP A 29 7.63 -4.69 -14.72
CA TRP A 29 8.98 -4.14 -14.81
C TRP A 29 10.00 -5.20 -15.24
N GLN A 30 9.92 -6.42 -14.70
CA GLN A 30 10.78 -7.53 -15.08
C GLN A 30 10.53 -7.96 -16.53
N ALA A 31 9.26 -8.04 -16.96
CA ALA A 31 8.92 -8.35 -18.36
C ALA A 31 9.48 -7.30 -19.33
N ALA A 32 9.42 -6.01 -18.96
CA ALA A 32 10.00 -4.93 -19.73
C ALA A 32 11.53 -5.05 -19.86
N GLN A 33 12.23 -5.48 -18.79
CA GLN A 33 13.67 -5.74 -18.85
C GLN A 33 14.03 -6.87 -19.82
N HIS A 34 13.14 -7.86 -19.97
CA HIS A 34 13.30 -8.94 -20.94
C HIS A 34 12.77 -8.61 -22.35
N GLN A 35 12.52 -7.32 -22.63
CA GLN A 35 12.05 -6.83 -23.94
C GLN A 35 10.76 -7.52 -24.41
N ALA A 36 9.84 -7.83 -23.48
CA ALA A 36 8.55 -8.38 -23.83
C ALA A 36 7.82 -7.43 -24.82
N PRO A 37 7.13 -7.95 -25.85
CA PRO A 37 6.51 -7.12 -26.90
C PRO A 37 5.43 -6.19 -26.34
N GLU A 38 4.74 -6.59 -25.28
CA GLU A 38 3.76 -5.77 -24.58
C GLU A 38 3.88 -5.96 -23.07
N VAL A 39 3.69 -4.86 -22.33
CA VAL A 39 3.70 -4.85 -20.85
C VAL A 39 2.37 -4.28 -20.38
N GLY A 40 1.39 -5.18 -20.20
CA GLY A 40 0.06 -4.81 -19.69
C GLY A 40 0.08 -4.62 -18.18
N GLY A 41 -0.54 -3.55 -17.68
CA GLY A 41 -0.63 -3.30 -16.25
C GLY A 41 -1.81 -2.41 -15.85
N ALA A 42 -2.58 -2.85 -14.85
CA ALA A 42 -3.59 -2.03 -14.20
C ALA A 42 -2.93 -1.13 -13.15
N SER A 43 -2.24 -0.08 -13.58
CA SER A 43 -1.49 0.87 -12.73
C SER A 43 -2.31 1.45 -11.58
N LYS A 44 -3.63 1.59 -11.77
CA LYS A 44 -4.57 2.04 -10.73
C LYS A 44 -4.61 1.11 -9.51
N VAL A 45 -4.42 -0.20 -9.68
CA VAL A 45 -4.42 -1.18 -8.58
C VAL A 45 -3.19 -1.00 -7.70
N LEU A 46 -2.08 -0.48 -8.25
CA LEU A 46 -0.85 -0.24 -7.52
C LEU A 46 -1.02 0.78 -6.38
N PHE A 47 -2.02 1.66 -6.44
CA PHE A 47 -2.37 2.57 -5.33
C PHE A 47 -2.79 1.82 -4.06
N LEU A 48 -3.33 0.61 -4.19
CA LEU A 48 -3.74 -0.20 -3.05
C LEU A 48 -2.54 -0.80 -2.32
N ALA A 49 -1.44 -1.08 -3.03
CA ALA A 49 -0.26 -1.73 -2.46
C ALA A 49 0.36 -0.96 -1.27
N PRO A 50 0.74 0.33 -1.40
CA PRO A 50 1.32 1.06 -0.28
C PRO A 50 0.32 1.25 0.86
N THR A 51 -0.97 1.45 0.55
CA THR A 51 -2.01 1.54 1.58
C THR A 51 -2.09 0.25 2.40
N ALA A 52 -2.22 -0.90 1.74
CA ALA A 52 -2.29 -2.21 2.39
C ALA A 52 -1.00 -2.56 3.14
N LEU A 53 0.17 -2.26 2.56
CA LEU A 53 1.47 -2.47 3.20
C LEU A 53 1.63 -1.61 4.46
N ILE A 54 1.42 -0.30 4.37
CA ILE A 54 1.65 0.61 5.49
C ILE A 54 0.68 0.30 6.62
N PHE A 55 -0.63 0.19 6.34
CA PHE A 55 -1.61 -0.17 7.38
C PHE A 55 -1.35 -1.58 7.93
N GLY A 56 -1.01 -2.52 7.07
CA GLY A 56 -0.69 -3.90 7.46
C GLY A 56 0.49 -3.97 8.42
N LEU A 57 1.61 -3.32 8.06
CA LEU A 57 2.81 -3.27 8.89
C LEU A 57 2.57 -2.54 10.22
N LEU A 58 1.87 -1.40 10.20
CA LEU A 58 1.57 -0.65 11.41
C LEU A 58 0.66 -1.45 12.35
N LEU A 59 -0.36 -2.15 11.83
CA LEU A 59 -1.19 -3.06 12.62
C LEU A 59 -0.41 -4.29 13.12
N LEU A 60 0.48 -4.85 12.30
CA LEU A 60 1.29 -6.01 12.67
C LEU A 60 2.26 -5.70 13.82
N ILE A 61 2.90 -4.53 13.77
CA ILE A 61 3.93 -4.12 14.73
C ILE A 61 3.29 -3.62 16.03
N PHE A 62 2.31 -2.72 15.92
CA PHE A 62 1.75 -1.97 17.06
C PHE A 62 0.39 -2.48 17.54
N GLY A 63 -0.29 -3.32 16.76
CA GLY A 63 -1.54 -3.97 17.14
C GLY A 63 -2.65 -2.97 17.52
N GLU A 64 -3.27 -3.21 18.66
CA GLU A 64 -4.38 -2.38 19.14
C GLU A 64 -3.95 -0.93 19.44
N ARG A 65 -2.69 -0.70 19.83
CA ARG A 65 -2.18 0.64 20.13
C ARG A 65 -2.26 1.55 18.91
N PHE A 66 -1.91 1.04 17.73
CA PHE A 66 -2.02 1.79 16.49
C PHE A 66 -3.47 2.12 16.16
N ARG A 67 -4.39 1.14 16.28
CA ARG A 67 -5.82 1.35 16.05
C ARG A 67 -6.38 2.48 16.94
N ARG A 68 -5.98 2.53 18.22
CA ARG A 68 -6.37 3.61 19.13
C ARG A 68 -5.70 4.95 18.80
N ALA A 69 -4.48 4.93 18.25
CA ALA A 69 -3.76 6.15 17.89
C ALA A 69 -4.33 6.85 16.66
N ILE A 70 -4.84 6.10 15.67
CA ILE A 70 -5.33 6.68 14.40
C ILE A 70 -6.82 7.05 14.41
N GLN A 71 -7.60 6.48 15.33
CA GLN A 71 -9.04 6.61 15.34
C GLN A 71 -9.55 6.88 16.75
N GLU A 72 -10.35 7.94 16.89
CA GLU A 72 -10.99 8.35 18.12
C GLU A 72 -12.51 8.43 17.93
N THR A 73 -13.29 8.08 18.96
CA THR A 73 -14.74 8.27 18.95
C THR A 73 -15.08 9.57 19.67
N ARG A 74 -15.58 10.57 18.93
CA ARG A 74 -16.01 11.86 19.49
C ARG A 74 -17.51 12.05 19.22
N HIS A 75 -18.31 12.25 20.26
CA HIS A 75 -19.78 12.36 20.18
C HIS A 75 -20.44 11.19 19.44
N GLY A 76 -20.00 9.96 19.71
CA GLY A 76 -20.51 8.75 19.05
C GLY A 76 -20.09 8.57 17.58
N ARG A 77 -19.31 9.50 17.01
CA ARG A 77 -18.77 9.38 15.63
C ARG A 77 -17.30 9.03 15.65
N GLN A 78 -16.93 8.02 14.86
CA GLN A 78 -15.53 7.70 14.61
C GLN A 78 -14.89 8.78 13.74
N ARG A 79 -13.77 9.34 14.19
CA ARG A 79 -12.98 10.33 13.47
C ARG A 79 -11.51 9.91 13.44
N LEU A 80 -10.83 10.25 12.34
CA LEU A 80 -9.38 10.13 12.26
C LEU A 80 -8.74 11.19 13.17
N THR A 81 -7.73 10.76 13.92
CA THR A 81 -6.84 11.66 14.65
C THR A 81 -5.88 12.34 13.68
N VAL A 82 -5.07 13.28 14.18
CA VAL A 82 -3.96 13.86 13.39
C VAL A 82 -3.02 12.77 12.90
N VAL A 83 -2.69 11.78 13.74
CA VAL A 83 -1.87 10.62 13.35
C VAL A 83 -2.56 9.83 12.23
N GLY A 84 -3.87 9.61 12.34
CA GLY A 84 -4.65 8.95 11.29
C GLY A 84 -4.56 9.68 9.94
N TRP A 85 -4.68 11.02 9.94
CA TRP A 85 -4.54 11.83 8.73
C TRP A 85 -3.12 11.81 8.15
N ILE A 86 -2.09 11.82 9.00
CA ILE A 86 -0.70 11.68 8.56
C ILE A 86 -0.51 10.34 7.85
N VAL A 87 -0.98 9.24 8.43
CA VAL A 87 -0.88 7.90 7.83
C VAL A 87 -1.59 7.87 6.48
N VAL A 88 -2.80 8.43 6.38
CA VAL A 88 -3.52 8.53 5.11
C VAL A 88 -2.71 9.33 4.07
N GLY A 89 -2.12 10.46 4.47
CA GLY A 89 -1.27 11.26 3.60
C GLY A 89 -0.06 10.47 3.09
N VAL A 90 0.63 9.74 3.97
CA VAL A 90 1.76 8.87 3.59
C VAL A 90 1.32 7.79 2.61
N CYS A 91 0.16 7.16 2.80
CA CYS A 91 -0.37 6.16 1.87
C CYS A 91 -0.66 6.76 0.48
N ILE A 92 -1.27 7.95 0.43
CA ILE A 92 -1.56 8.64 -0.84
C ILE A 92 -0.26 8.98 -1.58
N VAL A 93 0.69 9.60 -0.88
CA VAL A 93 2.00 9.95 -1.46
C VAL A 93 2.73 8.70 -1.93
N GLY A 94 2.71 7.62 -1.14
CA GLY A 94 3.29 6.34 -1.52
C GLY A 94 2.66 5.74 -2.79
N GLY A 95 1.34 5.84 -2.94
CA GLY A 95 0.63 5.38 -4.14
C GLY A 95 1.02 6.16 -5.39
N ILE A 96 1.06 7.49 -5.29
CA ILE A 96 1.50 8.37 -6.39
C ILE A 96 2.95 8.07 -6.75
N ALA A 97 3.84 8.00 -5.76
CA ALA A 97 5.26 7.74 -5.97
C ALA A 97 5.51 6.38 -6.63
N ALA A 98 4.82 5.32 -6.19
CA ALA A 98 4.93 3.98 -6.78
C ALA A 98 4.48 3.97 -8.25
N ASN A 99 3.38 4.66 -8.56
CA ASN A 99 2.87 4.77 -9.92
C ASN A 99 3.80 5.57 -10.85
N GLU A 100 4.29 6.73 -10.39
CA GLU A 100 5.21 7.56 -11.17
C GLU A 100 6.57 6.87 -11.34
N TRP A 101 7.06 6.16 -10.33
CA TRP A 101 8.25 5.33 -10.44
C TRP A 101 8.09 4.25 -11.52
N LEU A 102 6.97 3.50 -11.51
CA LEU A 102 6.74 2.44 -12.49
C LEU A 102 6.67 2.99 -13.92
N LYS A 103 5.96 4.10 -14.12
CA LYS A 103 5.93 4.78 -15.44
C LYS A 103 7.31 5.22 -15.90
N ALA A 104 8.10 5.84 -15.02
CA ALA A 104 9.45 6.28 -15.34
C ALA A 104 10.36 5.10 -15.69
N ALA A 105 10.24 3.99 -14.94
CA ALA A 105 11.01 2.77 -15.17
C ALA A 105 10.66 2.11 -16.51
N LEU A 106 9.37 2.01 -16.84
CA LEU A 106 8.92 1.47 -18.14
C LEU A 106 9.32 2.38 -19.30
N LYS A 107 9.22 3.70 -19.13
CA LYS A 107 9.66 4.69 -20.12
C LYS A 107 11.15 4.62 -20.40
N ALA A 108 11.98 4.38 -19.38
CA ALA A 108 13.41 4.18 -19.56
C ALA A 108 13.75 2.92 -20.39
N LEU A 109 12.82 1.97 -20.46
CA LEU A 109 12.94 0.73 -21.23
C LEU A 109 12.27 0.80 -22.61
N GLY A 110 11.74 1.96 -23.00
CA GLY A 110 11.12 2.19 -24.32
C GLY A 110 9.60 1.94 -24.36
N TYR A 111 8.95 1.70 -23.22
CA TYR A 111 7.51 1.49 -23.14
C TYR A 111 6.77 2.79 -22.80
N SER A 112 5.61 3.03 -23.39
CA SER A 112 4.80 4.23 -23.19
C SER A 112 3.57 4.00 -22.32
#